data_AF-A0A3S3WAS1-F1
#
_entry.id   AF-A0A3S3WAS1-F1
#
_cell.length_a   1.000
_cell.length_b   1.000
_cell.length_c   1.000
_cell.angle_alpha   90.00
_cell.angle_beta   90.00
_cell.angle_gamma   90.00
#
_symmetry.space_group_name_H-M   'P 1'
#
loop_
_entity.id
_entity.type
_entity.pdbx_description
1 polymer ?
#
loop_
_entity_poly.entity_id
_entity_poly.type
_entity_poly.pdbx_seq_one_letter_code
_entity_poly.pdbx_strand_id
1 'polypeptide(L)'
;MKLRYFIIFGVIAILFIWFALYIKNLGDETIKQMRDDPQRDTTYISPDYNRLFKDTGKLIFINTVKSKYRNPISEFKVGDDLFVEVYKLDSLSKIQFSNDFVFTTADIPISYDVVYRSGFGGEQLNIRYKSGTPDRISKLHFNLFGLNTKNLIQNDSVAYFYSNFKSFLIKFDKDLPQDVFGEPLDEKHQPIEVLFLKKRKALYFILLSTKAGGKIKPGTLLKLINLL
;
A
#
# COMPACT_ATOMS: atom_id res chain seq x y z
N MET A 1 -42.87 21.19 33.10
CA MET A 1 -42.25 21.40 31.77
C MET A 1 -40.74 21.67 31.86
N LYS A 2 -40.28 22.60 32.71
CA LYS A 2 -38.84 22.96 32.86
C LYS A 2 -37.91 21.80 33.26
N LEU A 3 -38.30 20.92 34.19
CA LEU A 3 -37.47 19.80 34.65
C LEU A 3 -37.13 18.79 33.53
N ARG A 4 -38.05 18.56 32.59
CA ARG A 4 -37.81 17.65 31.45
C ARG A 4 -36.71 18.19 30.53
N TYR A 5 -36.68 19.50 30.29
CA TYR A 5 -35.62 20.12 29.50
C TYR A 5 -34.26 20.01 30.20
N PHE A 6 -34.18 20.21 31.51
CA PHE A 6 -32.93 20.02 32.25
C PHE A 6 -32.39 18.59 32.16
N ILE A 7 -33.26 17.58 32.23
CA ILE A 7 -32.85 16.17 32.06
C ILE A 7 -32.33 15.93 30.64
N ILE A 8 -33.04 16.43 29.61
CA ILE A 8 -32.63 16.29 28.21
C ILE A 8 -31.27 16.96 27.97
N PHE A 9 -31.08 18.20 28.42
CA PHE A 9 -29.81 18.91 28.29
C PHE A 9 -28.68 18.22 29.07
N GLY A 10 -28.97 17.67 30.25
CA GLY A 10 -28.00 16.90 31.03
C GLY A 10 -27.52 15.65 30.28
N VAL A 11 -28.44 14.89 29.68
CA VAL A 11 -28.09 13.71 28.86
C VAL A 11 -27.28 14.11 27.64
N ILE A 12 -27.68 15.17 26.92
CA ILE A 12 -26.94 15.68 25.76
C ILE A 12 -25.51 16.10 26.16
N ALA A 13 -25.36 16.80 27.28
CA ALA A 13 -24.05 17.22 27.77
C ALA A 13 -23.16 16.02 28.14
N ILE A 14 -23.71 15.00 28.81
CA ILE A 14 -22.97 13.77 29.14
C ILE A 14 -22.53 13.04 27.86
N LEU A 15 -23.43 12.90 26.88
CA LEU A 15 -23.11 12.27 25.59
C LEU A 15 -22.03 13.07 24.83
N PHE A 16 -22.09 14.40 24.87
CA PHE A 16 -21.09 15.26 24.24
C PHE A 16 -19.72 15.12 24.92
N ILE A 17 -19.67 15.11 26.26
CA ILE A 17 -18.42 14.90 27.02
C ILE A 17 -17.85 13.51 26.71
N TRP A 18 -18.68 12.47 26.72
CA TRP A 18 -18.26 11.11 26.39
C TRP A 18 -17.71 11.01 24.97
N PHE A 19 -18.39 11.63 23.99
CA PHE A 19 -17.91 11.68 22.61
C PHE A 19 -16.58 12.44 22.49
N ALA A 20 -16.43 13.58 23.16
CA ALA A 20 -15.18 14.33 23.15
C ALA A 20 -14.01 13.52 23.75
N LEU A 21 -14.24 12.81 24.87
CA LEU A 21 -13.25 11.91 25.47
C LEU A 21 -12.90 10.74 24.56
N TYR A 22 -13.89 10.15 23.89
CA TYR A 22 -13.69 9.09 22.91
C TYR A 22 -12.80 9.54 21.75
N ILE A 23 -13.10 10.71 21.15
CA ILE A 23 -12.29 11.29 20.06
C ILE A 23 -10.86 11.58 20.54
N LYS A 24 -10.70 12.13 21.75
CA LYS A 24 -9.38 12.38 22.34
C LYS A 24 -8.57 11.08 22.47
N ASN A 25 -9.17 10.02 23.03
CA ASN A 25 -8.49 8.75 23.22
C ASN A 25 -8.04 8.13 21.88
N LEU A 26 -8.87 8.20 20.84
CA LEU A 26 -8.48 7.76 19.48
C LEU A 26 -7.29 8.56 18.93
N GLY A 27 -7.29 9.88 19.17
CA GLY A 27 -6.18 10.75 18.78
C GLY A 27 -4.88 10.39 19.52
N ASP A 28 -4.95 10.20 20.83
CA ASP A 28 -3.80 9.84 21.68
C ASP A 28 -3.21 8.47 21.29
N GLU A 29 -4.07 7.48 21.01
CA GLU A 29 -3.62 6.17 20.50
C GLU A 29 -2.96 6.27 19.13
N THR A 30 -3.51 7.09 18.24
CA THR A 30 -2.92 7.35 16.92
C THR A 30 -1.53 7.96 17.05
N ILE A 31 -1.38 8.99 17.89
CA ILE A 31 -0.10 9.66 18.17
C ILE A 31 0.89 8.72 18.85
N LYS A 32 0.41 7.80 19.68
CA LYS A 32 1.27 6.78 20.30
C LYS A 32 1.79 5.79 19.25
N GLN A 33 0.92 5.27 18.38
CA GLN A 33 1.32 4.36 17.29
C GLN A 33 2.28 5.06 16.29
N MET A 34 1.88 6.25 15.81
CA MET A 34 2.69 7.48 15.70
C MET A 34 4.19 7.45 16.04
N ARG A 35 4.42 7.42 17.34
CA ARG A 35 5.74 7.54 17.95
C ARG A 35 6.46 6.19 18.02
N ASP A 36 5.70 5.11 18.15
CA ASP A 36 6.21 3.75 18.34
C ASP A 36 6.72 3.12 17.03
N ASP A 37 6.32 3.65 15.87
CA ASP A 37 6.76 3.22 14.54
C ASP A 37 7.37 4.39 13.73
N PRO A 38 8.55 4.90 14.13
CA PRO A 38 9.17 6.04 13.48
C PRO A 38 9.62 5.68 12.06
N GLN A 39 9.35 6.58 11.12
CA GLN A 39 9.83 6.47 9.74
C GLN A 39 11.15 7.21 9.55
N ARG A 40 12.05 6.63 8.76
CA ARG A 40 13.34 7.22 8.42
C ARG A 40 13.65 7.01 6.95
N ASP A 41 13.99 8.08 6.27
CA ASP A 41 14.52 8.02 4.91
C ASP A 41 16.01 7.71 4.93
N THR A 42 16.43 6.89 3.98
CA THR A 42 17.83 6.51 3.81
C THR A 42 18.22 6.58 2.34
N THR A 43 19.50 6.87 2.09
CA THR A 43 20.10 6.98 0.76
C THR A 43 20.75 5.67 0.28
N TYR A 44 20.40 4.54 0.90
CA TYR A 44 20.93 3.22 0.55
C TYR A 44 19.81 2.27 0.16
N ILE A 45 20.04 1.48 -0.89
CA ILE A 45 19.13 0.44 -1.36
C ILE A 45 19.10 -0.70 -0.34
N SER A 46 17.91 -1.25 -0.06
CA SER A 46 17.79 -2.47 0.73
C SER A 46 18.48 -3.65 0.01
N PRO A 47 19.37 -4.42 0.68
CA PRO A 47 20.04 -5.55 0.05
C PRO A 47 19.10 -6.61 -0.51
N ASP A 48 17.87 -6.71 0.01
CA ASP A 48 16.82 -7.61 -0.49
C ASP A 48 16.41 -7.30 -1.94
N TYR A 49 16.62 -6.06 -2.39
CA TYR A 49 16.24 -5.62 -3.73
C TYR A 49 17.38 -5.77 -4.75
N ASN A 50 18.56 -6.15 -4.28
CA ASN A 50 19.67 -6.49 -5.14
C ASN A 50 19.27 -7.67 -6.03
N ARG A 51 19.39 -7.49 -7.35
CA ARG A 51 19.05 -8.48 -8.39
C ARG A 51 17.55 -8.70 -8.64
N LEU A 52 16.67 -7.83 -8.14
CA LEU A 52 15.28 -7.77 -8.62
C LEU A 52 15.21 -7.19 -10.02
N PHE A 53 16.04 -6.18 -10.30
CA PHE A 53 16.10 -5.51 -11.59
C PHE A 53 17.21 -6.07 -12.47
N LYS A 54 16.99 -6.05 -13.78
CA LYS A 54 18.04 -6.20 -14.77
C LYS A 54 18.94 -4.97 -14.72
N ASP A 55 20.23 -5.17 -14.91
CA ASP A 55 21.14 -4.06 -15.10
C ASP A 55 20.89 -3.44 -16.48
N THR A 56 20.16 -2.33 -16.48
CA THR A 56 19.77 -1.62 -17.70
C THR A 56 20.41 -0.25 -17.80
N GLY A 57 21.17 0.18 -16.78
CA GLY A 57 21.70 1.54 -16.65
C GLY A 57 20.65 2.66 -16.55
N LYS A 58 19.34 2.33 -16.62
CA LYS A 58 18.23 3.30 -16.65
C LYS A 58 17.55 3.51 -15.30
N LEU A 59 17.85 2.65 -14.33
CA LEU A 59 17.18 2.61 -13.04
C LEU A 59 18.04 3.36 -12.01
N ILE A 60 17.58 4.53 -11.61
CA ILE A 60 18.27 5.43 -10.68
C ILE A 60 17.59 5.32 -9.33
N PHE A 61 18.32 4.93 -8.30
CA PHE A 61 17.79 4.89 -6.94
C PHE A 61 17.50 6.31 -6.41
N ILE A 62 16.35 6.50 -5.77
CA ILE A 62 15.96 7.77 -5.15
C ILE A 62 16.19 7.69 -3.63
N ASN A 63 15.39 6.88 -2.93
CA ASN A 63 15.43 6.77 -1.48
C ASN A 63 14.89 5.42 -1.00
N THR A 64 15.03 5.17 0.30
CA THR A 64 14.40 4.05 0.98
C THR A 64 13.81 4.49 2.31
N VAL A 65 12.52 4.26 2.48
CA VAL A 65 11.77 4.50 3.71
C VAL A 65 11.90 3.26 4.59
N LYS A 66 12.38 3.44 5.83
CA LYS A 66 12.42 2.40 6.86
C LYS A 66 11.43 2.71 7.95
N SER A 67 10.77 1.68 8.46
CA SER A 67 9.97 1.74 9.67
C SER A 67 10.51 0.75 10.70
N LYS A 68 9.99 0.78 11.93
CA LYS A 68 10.45 -0.12 12.98
C LYS A 68 9.94 -1.55 12.77
N TYR A 69 8.72 -1.67 12.23
CA TYR A 69 8.01 -2.94 12.19
C TYR A 69 7.82 -3.53 10.78
N ARG A 70 8.17 -2.80 9.72
CA ARG A 70 8.01 -3.24 8.33
C ARG A 70 9.34 -3.32 7.60
N ASN A 71 9.38 -4.14 6.55
CA ASN A 71 10.50 -4.12 5.62
C ASN A 71 10.65 -2.74 4.96
N PRO A 72 11.89 -2.35 4.59
CA PRO A 72 12.12 -1.08 3.91
C PRO A 72 11.37 -1.01 2.59
N ILE A 73 10.89 0.16 2.19
CA ILE A 73 10.34 0.37 0.85
C ILE A 73 11.31 1.26 0.08
N SER A 74 11.70 0.85 -1.14
CA SER A 74 12.65 1.59 -1.96
C SER A 74 11.99 2.15 -3.21
N GLU A 75 12.34 3.38 -3.57
CA GLU A 75 11.91 4.07 -4.79
C GLU A 75 13.07 4.20 -5.78
N PHE A 76 12.75 4.02 -7.05
CA PHE A 76 13.66 4.15 -8.18
C PHE A 76 13.01 4.95 -9.30
N LYS A 77 13.79 5.79 -9.98
CA LYS A 77 13.41 6.47 -11.21
C LYS A 77 13.84 5.66 -12.42
N VAL A 78 13.02 5.64 -13.48
CA VAL A 78 13.34 5.02 -14.77
C VAL A 78 13.19 6.04 -15.89
N GLY A 79 14.33 6.51 -16.42
CA GLY A 79 14.32 7.67 -17.32
C GLY A 79 13.82 8.93 -16.60
N ASP A 80 13.03 9.75 -17.29
CA ASP A 80 12.57 11.04 -16.74
C ASP A 80 11.20 10.98 -16.05
N ASP A 81 10.36 10.02 -16.43
CA ASP A 81 8.91 10.11 -16.23
C ASP A 81 8.29 8.92 -15.49
N LEU A 82 9.08 7.90 -15.17
CA LEU A 82 8.59 6.66 -14.54
C LEU A 82 9.24 6.44 -13.18
N PHE A 83 8.45 5.91 -12.27
CA PHE A 83 8.87 5.61 -10.90
C PHE A 83 8.52 4.16 -10.58
N VAL A 84 9.46 3.45 -9.97
CA VAL A 84 9.31 2.07 -9.52
C VAL A 84 9.48 2.02 -8.02
N GLU A 85 8.52 1.39 -7.36
CA GLU A 85 8.50 1.25 -5.92
C GLU A 85 8.49 -0.23 -5.57
N VAL A 86 9.30 -0.61 -4.58
CA VAL A 86 9.52 -2.01 -4.21
C VAL A 86 9.31 -2.19 -2.73
N TYR A 87 8.40 -3.09 -2.38
CA TYR A 87 8.11 -3.49 -1.02
C TYR A 87 8.18 -5.01 -0.87
N LYS A 88 9.09 -5.50 -0.02
CA LYS A 88 9.11 -6.90 0.43
C LYS A 88 8.02 -7.12 1.46
N LEU A 89 6.99 -7.87 1.09
CA LEU A 89 5.94 -8.31 2.00
C LEU A 89 6.50 -9.39 2.91
N ASP A 90 6.34 -9.23 4.23
CA ASP A 90 6.74 -10.24 5.20
C ASP A 90 5.94 -11.52 4.98
N SER A 91 6.58 -12.51 4.36
CA SER A 91 5.94 -13.78 4.00
C SER A 91 6.76 -14.95 4.51
N LEU A 92 6.13 -15.81 5.30
CA LEU A 92 6.58 -17.18 5.54
C LEU A 92 6.19 -18.07 4.33
N SER A 93 6.74 -17.75 3.16
CA SER A 93 7.06 -18.59 1.99
C SER A 93 6.09 -19.70 1.50
N LYS A 94 4.82 -19.78 1.92
CA LYS A 94 3.92 -20.90 1.60
C LYS A 94 2.73 -20.57 0.68
N ILE A 95 2.49 -19.29 0.38
CA ILE A 95 1.39 -18.86 -0.48
C ILE A 95 1.59 -19.48 -1.88
N GLN A 96 0.55 -20.06 -2.47
CA GLN A 96 0.47 -20.44 -3.88
C GLN A 96 -0.44 -19.45 -4.61
N PHE A 97 0.02 -18.76 -5.65
CA PHE A 97 -0.83 -17.72 -6.26
C PHE A 97 -2.02 -18.31 -7.04
N SER A 98 -1.95 -19.58 -7.41
CA SER A 98 -3.09 -20.32 -7.96
C SER A 98 -4.27 -20.41 -6.99
N ASN A 99 -4.03 -20.54 -5.68
CA ASN A 99 -5.06 -20.83 -4.67
C ASN A 99 -5.27 -19.72 -3.64
N ASP A 100 -4.21 -19.00 -3.31
CA ASP A 100 -4.15 -18.05 -2.19
C ASP A 100 -4.10 -16.59 -2.66
N PHE A 101 -4.12 -16.34 -3.98
CA PHE A 101 -4.20 -14.99 -4.53
C PHE A 101 -5.62 -14.70 -5.02
N VAL A 102 -6.30 -13.76 -4.37
CA VAL A 102 -7.64 -13.33 -4.74
C VAL A 102 -7.56 -11.94 -5.37
N PHE A 103 -7.91 -11.86 -6.65
CA PHE A 103 -7.95 -10.59 -7.38
C PHE A 103 -9.39 -10.06 -7.52
N THR A 104 -9.60 -8.78 -7.29
CA THR A 104 -10.89 -8.11 -7.52
C THR A 104 -10.70 -6.70 -8.11
N THR A 105 -11.76 -6.18 -8.75
CA THR A 105 -11.78 -4.82 -9.33
C THR A 105 -12.94 -3.98 -8.76
N ALA A 106 -13.44 -4.34 -7.59
CA ALA A 106 -14.53 -3.62 -6.93
C ALA A 106 -14.03 -2.29 -6.32
N ASP A 107 -14.89 -1.28 -6.25
CA ASP A 107 -14.60 -0.08 -5.45
C ASP A 107 -14.79 -0.43 -3.97
N ILE A 108 -13.70 -0.53 -3.22
CA ILE A 108 -13.72 -0.94 -1.81
C ILE A 108 -13.25 0.24 -0.95
N PRO A 109 -14.05 0.68 0.03
CA PRO A 109 -13.65 1.77 0.92
C PRO A 109 -12.54 1.34 1.87
N ILE A 110 -11.74 2.32 2.31
CA ILE A 110 -10.69 2.11 3.31
C ILE A 110 -11.30 1.84 4.69
N SER A 111 -10.73 0.89 5.45
CA SER A 111 -10.94 0.76 6.89
C SER A 111 -10.49 2.03 7.64
N TYR A 112 -11.36 2.59 8.49
CA TYR A 112 -11.11 3.82 9.28
C TYR A 112 -10.66 3.55 10.72
N ASP A 113 -10.70 2.30 11.16
CA ASP A 113 -10.34 1.83 12.50
C ASP A 113 -8.84 1.49 12.63
N VAL A 114 -8.03 1.88 11.65
CA VAL A 114 -6.61 1.54 11.55
C VAL A 114 -5.78 2.78 11.28
N VAL A 115 -4.64 2.87 11.96
CA VAL A 115 -3.65 3.92 11.74
C VAL A 115 -2.75 3.54 10.57
N TYR A 116 -2.75 4.40 9.56
CA TYR A 116 -1.89 4.25 8.40
C TYR A 116 -0.71 5.22 8.44
N ARG A 117 0.43 4.76 7.94
CA ARG A 117 1.61 5.57 7.68
C ARG A 117 1.71 5.88 6.21
N SER A 118 2.11 7.10 5.90
CA SER A 118 2.55 7.42 4.54
C SER A 118 3.70 6.49 4.20
N GLY A 119 3.53 5.66 3.19
CA GLY A 119 4.57 4.78 2.70
C GLY A 119 5.47 5.55 1.75
N PHE A 120 4.94 5.79 0.57
CA PHE A 120 5.65 6.19 -0.63
C PHE A 120 4.61 6.60 -1.70
N GLY A 121 5.03 6.92 -2.92
CA GLY A 121 4.12 7.39 -3.97
C GLY A 121 4.60 8.62 -4.74
N GLY A 122 5.77 9.15 -4.37
CA GLY A 122 6.34 10.36 -4.95
C GLY A 122 5.36 11.54 -4.90
N GLU A 123 5.40 12.39 -5.92
CA GLU A 123 4.51 13.56 -6.05
C GLU A 123 3.12 13.23 -6.59
N GLN A 124 2.82 11.96 -6.89
CA GLN A 124 1.64 11.59 -7.68
C GLN A 124 0.69 10.63 -7.00
N LEU A 125 1.22 9.76 -6.15
CA LEU A 125 0.47 8.74 -5.46
C LEU A 125 0.56 8.97 -3.95
N ASN A 126 -0.51 8.63 -3.27
CA ASN A 126 -0.56 8.50 -1.83
C ASN A 126 -0.66 7.01 -1.50
N ILE A 127 0.48 6.37 -1.24
CA ILE A 127 0.51 4.96 -0.84
C ILE A 127 0.76 4.91 0.65
N ARG A 128 -0.08 4.19 1.37
CA ARG A 128 0.00 4.05 2.82
C ARG A 128 0.00 2.59 3.23
N TYR A 129 0.64 2.32 4.36
CA TYR A 129 0.63 0.99 4.98
C TYR A 129 0.14 1.07 6.43
N LYS A 130 -0.48 0.00 6.91
CA LYS A 130 -0.94 -0.14 8.29
C LYS A 130 0.26 -0.08 9.25
N SER A 131 0.24 0.83 10.22
CA SER A 131 1.33 0.95 11.20
C SER A 131 1.45 -0.29 12.07
N GLY A 132 2.66 -0.59 12.55
CA GLY A 132 2.89 -1.76 13.41
C GLY A 132 3.33 -3.00 12.62
N THR A 133 3.34 -4.15 13.32
CA THR A 133 3.79 -5.43 12.75
C THR A 133 2.78 -5.94 11.70
N PRO A 134 3.24 -6.43 10.53
CA PRO A 134 2.36 -7.02 9.54
C PRO A 134 1.58 -8.20 10.12
N ASP A 135 0.32 -8.32 9.75
CA ASP A 135 -0.41 -9.56 9.97
C ASP A 135 0.22 -10.70 9.16
N ARG A 136 0.10 -11.93 9.65
CA ARG A 136 0.60 -13.09 8.92
C ARG A 136 -0.22 -13.29 7.65
N ILE A 137 0.45 -13.40 6.50
CA ILE A 137 -0.21 -13.65 5.23
C ILE A 137 -0.71 -15.10 5.15
N SER A 138 -2.04 -15.28 5.23
CA SER A 138 -2.74 -16.54 4.96
C SER A 138 -3.18 -16.60 3.50
N LYS A 139 -3.76 -15.49 2.99
CA LYS A 139 -4.20 -15.28 1.61
C LYS A 139 -3.94 -13.85 1.19
N LEU A 140 -3.49 -13.66 -0.03
CA LEU A 140 -3.23 -12.34 -0.58
C LEU A 140 -4.45 -11.86 -1.37
N HIS A 141 -5.17 -10.90 -0.81
CA HIS A 141 -6.29 -10.25 -1.49
C HIS A 141 -5.80 -8.95 -2.11
N PHE A 142 -5.79 -8.88 -3.43
CA PHE A 142 -5.45 -7.68 -4.17
C PHE A 142 -6.69 -7.12 -4.86
N ASN A 143 -7.00 -5.87 -4.58
CA ASN A 143 -8.04 -5.15 -5.27
C ASN A 143 -7.42 -3.97 -6.02
N LEU A 144 -7.78 -3.84 -7.30
CA LEU A 144 -7.30 -2.79 -8.19
C LEU A 144 -8.49 -2.17 -8.91
N PHE A 145 -8.99 -1.07 -8.37
CA PHE A 145 -10.13 -0.35 -8.92
C PHE A 145 -9.68 0.74 -9.88
N GLY A 146 -10.34 0.82 -11.05
CA GLY A 146 -10.03 1.80 -12.07
C GLY A 146 -10.52 1.41 -13.46
N LEU A 147 -10.04 2.13 -14.47
CA LEU A 147 -10.39 1.91 -15.86
C LEU A 147 -9.39 0.97 -16.53
N ASN A 148 -9.89 0.13 -17.44
CA ASN A 148 -9.07 -0.79 -18.23
C ASN A 148 -8.18 -1.72 -17.38
N THR A 149 -8.61 -2.07 -16.17
CA THR A 149 -7.90 -2.99 -15.30
C THR A 149 -7.82 -4.38 -15.94
N LYS A 150 -6.60 -4.91 -16.08
CA LYS A 150 -6.35 -6.23 -16.66
C LYS A 150 -5.36 -7.01 -15.80
N ASN A 151 -5.70 -8.27 -15.54
CA ASN A 151 -4.74 -9.28 -15.11
C ASN A 151 -4.07 -9.87 -16.36
N LEU A 152 -2.79 -9.57 -16.55
CA LEU A 152 -2.07 -9.92 -17.77
C LEU A 152 -1.26 -11.21 -17.63
N ILE A 153 -0.77 -11.52 -16.42
CA ILE A 153 -0.05 -12.77 -16.11
C ILE A 153 -0.40 -13.18 -14.67
N GLN A 154 -0.83 -14.42 -14.47
CA GLN A 154 -0.92 -15.02 -13.13
C GLN A 154 -0.47 -16.48 -13.17
N ASN A 155 0.58 -16.78 -12.44
CA ASN A 155 1.07 -18.13 -12.16
C ASN A 155 1.61 -18.17 -10.72
N ASP A 156 2.14 -19.30 -10.25
CA ASP A 156 2.55 -19.42 -8.85
C ASP A 156 3.71 -18.52 -8.42
N SER A 157 4.47 -17.94 -9.35
CA SER A 157 5.61 -17.05 -9.04
C SER A 157 5.32 -15.58 -9.33
N VAL A 158 4.38 -15.27 -10.22
CA VAL A 158 4.14 -13.93 -10.75
C VAL A 158 2.64 -13.68 -10.86
N ALA A 159 2.19 -12.53 -10.34
CA ALA A 159 0.89 -11.94 -10.67
C ALA A 159 1.11 -10.50 -11.14
N TYR A 160 0.68 -10.17 -12.35
CA TYR A 160 1.01 -8.93 -13.03
C TYR A 160 -0.24 -8.27 -13.63
N PHE A 161 -0.40 -6.98 -13.33
CA PHE A 161 -1.59 -6.21 -13.63
C PHE A 161 -1.22 -4.88 -14.29
N TYR A 162 -2.15 -4.39 -15.12
CA TYR A 162 -2.15 -3.02 -15.63
C TYR A 162 -3.51 -2.39 -15.31
N SER A 163 -3.52 -1.12 -14.93
CA SER A 163 -4.76 -0.35 -14.78
C SER A 163 -4.51 1.14 -14.97
N ASN A 164 -5.50 1.87 -15.46
CA ASN A 164 -5.63 3.29 -15.15
C ASN A 164 -6.38 3.36 -13.82
N PHE A 165 -5.66 3.27 -12.70
CA PHE A 165 -6.23 3.00 -11.38
C PHE A 165 -6.76 4.27 -10.72
N LYS A 166 -7.81 4.10 -9.91
CA LYS A 166 -8.32 5.08 -8.95
C LYS A 166 -7.90 4.71 -7.53
N SER A 167 -7.87 3.43 -7.19
CA SER A 167 -7.36 2.95 -5.92
C SER A 167 -6.88 1.50 -6.02
N PHE A 168 -5.99 1.12 -5.12
CA PHE A 168 -5.66 -0.28 -4.89
C PHE A 168 -5.57 -0.57 -3.40
N LEU A 169 -5.81 -1.82 -3.02
CA LEU A 169 -5.58 -2.31 -1.66
C LEU A 169 -5.03 -3.73 -1.65
N ILE A 170 -4.32 -4.04 -0.58
CA ILE A 170 -3.73 -5.34 -0.29
C ILE A 170 -4.21 -5.77 1.09
N LYS A 171 -4.82 -6.95 1.20
CA LYS A 171 -5.11 -7.60 2.49
C LYS A 171 -4.41 -8.95 2.58
N PHE A 172 -4.09 -9.34 3.82
CA PHE A 172 -3.42 -10.60 4.15
C PHE A 172 -4.37 -11.71 4.62
N ASP A 173 -5.64 -11.36 4.79
CA ASP A 173 -6.79 -12.24 4.95
C ASP A 173 -8.05 -11.44 4.55
N LYS A 174 -9.18 -12.12 4.30
CA LYS A 174 -10.46 -11.47 3.95
C LYS A 174 -11.02 -10.66 5.12
N ASP A 175 -10.82 -11.14 6.35
CA ASP A 175 -11.42 -10.61 7.58
C ASP A 175 -10.53 -9.56 8.27
N LEU A 176 -9.34 -9.31 7.72
CA LEU A 176 -8.42 -8.31 8.22
C LEU A 176 -8.62 -6.94 7.52
N PRO A 177 -8.26 -5.84 8.21
CA PRO A 177 -8.19 -4.53 7.56
C PRO A 177 -7.13 -4.55 6.44
N GLN A 178 -7.18 -3.58 5.52
CA GLN A 178 -6.15 -3.50 4.50
C GLN A 178 -4.77 -3.18 5.09
N ASP A 179 -3.76 -3.89 4.59
CA ASP A 179 -2.38 -3.74 5.03
C ASP A 179 -1.68 -2.62 4.26
N VAL A 180 -1.96 -2.53 2.96
CA VAL A 180 -1.46 -1.47 2.08
C VAL A 180 -2.64 -0.94 1.27
N PHE A 181 -2.69 0.37 1.07
CA PHE A 181 -3.59 0.98 0.10
C PHE A 181 -2.88 2.10 -0.64
N GLY A 182 -3.31 2.37 -1.85
CA GLY A 182 -2.81 3.50 -2.62
C GLY A 182 -3.88 4.13 -3.49
N GLU A 183 -3.75 5.43 -3.69
CA GLU A 183 -4.63 6.25 -4.52
C GLU A 183 -3.82 7.40 -5.17
N PRO A 184 -4.25 7.93 -6.32
CA PRO A 184 -3.70 9.15 -6.89
C PRO A 184 -3.96 10.38 -6.01
N LEU A 185 -3.00 11.30 -5.94
CA LEU A 185 -3.16 12.55 -5.17
C LEU A 185 -4.18 13.52 -5.80
N ASP A 186 -4.37 13.48 -7.12
CA ASP A 186 -5.24 14.39 -7.86
C ASP A 186 -6.64 13.82 -8.15
N GLU A 187 -7.02 12.72 -7.49
CA GLU A 187 -8.28 11.96 -7.65
C GLU A 187 -8.58 11.47 -9.09
N LYS A 188 -7.66 11.69 -10.04
CA LYS A 188 -7.80 11.23 -11.42
C LYS A 188 -7.22 9.84 -11.56
N HIS A 189 -7.77 9.08 -12.51
CA HIS A 189 -7.20 7.78 -12.85
C HIS A 189 -5.77 7.94 -13.36
N GLN A 190 -4.82 7.20 -12.78
CA GLN A 190 -3.42 7.22 -13.20
C GLN A 190 -3.02 5.85 -13.77
N PRO A 191 -2.23 5.78 -14.84
CA PRO A 191 -1.74 4.49 -15.32
C PRO A 191 -0.71 3.92 -14.36
N ILE A 192 -0.89 2.67 -13.95
CA ILE A 192 0.09 1.90 -13.19
C ILE A 192 0.25 0.49 -13.74
N GLU A 193 1.43 -0.09 -13.51
CA GLU A 193 1.65 -1.53 -13.58
C GLU A 193 1.99 -2.07 -12.19
N VAL A 194 1.35 -3.17 -11.81
CA VAL A 194 1.55 -3.82 -10.52
C VAL A 194 2.10 -5.22 -10.75
N LEU A 195 3.12 -5.60 -9.99
CA LEU A 195 3.70 -6.93 -10.01
C LEU A 195 3.86 -7.47 -8.60
N PHE A 196 3.25 -8.62 -8.34
CA PHE A 196 3.59 -9.48 -7.23
C PHE A 196 4.57 -10.55 -7.71
N LEU A 197 5.75 -10.61 -7.11
CA LEU A 197 6.83 -11.51 -7.49
C LEU A 197 7.27 -12.36 -6.31
N LYS A 198 7.27 -13.69 -6.46
CA LYS A 198 7.94 -14.59 -5.54
C LYS A 198 9.36 -14.83 -6.01
N LYS A 199 10.34 -14.46 -5.19
CA LYS A 199 11.77 -14.70 -5.48
C LYS A 199 12.52 -15.00 -4.19
N ARG A 200 13.28 -16.10 -4.17
CA ARG A 200 14.12 -16.51 -3.01
C ARG A 200 13.35 -16.57 -1.68
N LYS A 201 12.17 -17.21 -1.68
CA LYS A 201 11.26 -17.36 -0.52
C LYS A 201 10.65 -16.05 0.00
N ALA A 202 10.87 -14.92 -0.66
CA ALA A 202 10.22 -13.66 -0.36
C ALA A 202 9.15 -13.32 -1.40
N LEU A 203 8.16 -12.55 -0.96
CA LEU A 203 7.12 -11.97 -1.81
C LEU A 203 7.39 -10.47 -1.93
N TYR A 204 7.46 -9.98 -3.16
CA TYR A 204 7.64 -8.56 -3.46
C TYR A 204 6.38 -8.01 -4.09
N PHE A 205 5.93 -6.85 -3.61
CA PHE A 205 5.01 -5.96 -4.27
C PHE A 205 5.82 -4.89 -4.98
N ILE A 206 5.64 -4.77 -6.29
CA ILE A 206 6.37 -3.83 -7.14
C ILE A 206 5.35 -3.03 -7.92
N LEU A 207 5.43 -1.71 -7.81
CA LEU A 207 4.55 -0.77 -8.50
C LEU A 207 5.38 0.06 -9.47
N LEU A 208 4.91 0.21 -10.70
CA LEU A 208 5.42 1.17 -11.68
C LEU A 208 4.34 2.24 -11.90
N SER A 209 4.71 3.49 -11.70
CA SER A 209 3.88 4.66 -11.92
C SER A 209 4.57 5.66 -12.85
N THR A 210 3.90 6.77 -13.14
CA THR A 210 4.41 7.84 -13.98
C THR A 210 4.01 9.19 -13.41
N LYS A 211 4.70 10.26 -13.84
CA LYS A 211 4.29 11.64 -13.54
C LYS A 211 2.84 11.92 -13.99
N ALA A 212 2.22 12.97 -13.45
CA ALA A 212 0.86 13.39 -13.83
C ALA A 212 0.67 13.44 -15.36
N GLY A 213 -0.38 12.78 -15.86
CA GLY A 213 -0.69 12.74 -17.30
C GLY A 213 0.28 11.92 -18.16
N GLY A 214 1.26 11.25 -17.55
CA GLY A 214 2.14 10.31 -18.22
C GLY A 214 1.40 9.09 -18.75
N LYS A 215 2.11 8.27 -19.54
CA LYS A 215 1.57 7.04 -20.12
C LYS A 215 2.51 5.89 -19.82
N ILE A 216 1.92 4.74 -19.48
CA ILE A 216 2.66 3.49 -19.30
C ILE A 216 2.20 2.51 -20.38
N LYS A 217 3.16 1.95 -21.13
CA LYS A 217 2.87 0.88 -22.09
C LYS A 217 2.90 -0.46 -21.34
N PRO A 218 1.81 -1.27 -21.36
CA PRO A 218 1.79 -2.59 -20.72
C PRO A 218 3.02 -3.43 -21.05
N GLY A 219 3.62 -4.01 -20.02
CA GLY A 219 4.85 -4.79 -20.04
C GLY A 219 6.11 -3.98 -19.76
N THR A 220 6.00 -2.69 -19.42
CA THR A 220 7.18 -1.86 -19.12
C THR A 220 7.89 -2.35 -17.86
N LEU A 221 7.15 -2.65 -16.79
CA LEU A 221 7.69 -3.17 -15.54
C LEU A 221 8.35 -4.54 -15.74
N LEU A 222 7.71 -5.46 -16.46
CA LEU A 222 8.28 -6.80 -16.74
C LEU A 222 9.62 -6.74 -17.48
N LYS A 223 9.85 -5.71 -18.31
CA LYS A 223 11.14 -5.53 -18.99
C LYS A 223 12.26 -5.16 -18.03
N LEU A 224 11.95 -4.45 -16.94
CA LEU A 224 12.90 -4.03 -15.92
C LEU A 224 13.27 -5.17 -14.95
N ILE A 225 12.36 -6.12 -14.75
CA ILE A 225 12.51 -7.17 -13.74
C ILE A 225 13.35 -8.34 -14.25
N ASN A 226 14.24 -8.82 -13.40
CA ASN A 226 14.95 -10.08 -13.59
C ASN A 226 14.09 -11.24 -13.06
N LEU A 227 13.38 -11.91 -13.97
CA LEU A 227 12.53 -13.07 -13.65
C LEU A 227 13.31 -14.39 -13.45
N LEU A 228 14.62 -14.40 -13.79
CA LEU A 228 15.52 -15.54 -13.63
C LEU A 228 16.26 -15.49 -12.27
#